data_AF-A0A9W8UKU3-F1
#
_entry.id   AF-A0A9W8UKU3-F1
#
_cell.length_a   1.000
_cell.length_b   1.000
_cell.length_c   1.000
_cell.angle_alpha   90.00
_cell.angle_beta   90.00
_cell.angle_gamma   90.00
#
_symmetry.space_group_name_H-M   'P 1'
#
loop_
_entity.id
_entity.type
_entity.pdbx_description
1 polymer ?
#
loop_
_entity_poly.entity_id
_entity_poly.type
_entity_poly.pdbx_seq_one_letter_code
_entity_poly.pdbx_strand_id
1 'polypeptide(L)'
;MSTDDGAKRAQEMNDALLGVPGYADDTMFFVARYGHKCQSTLRKADFDTVIQTTTELSIAMSKPNNQTRVSELRAKVMEILEPFPELAQDYDRFAASARSTAASLGARRK
;
A
#
# COMPACT_ATOMS: atom_id res chain seq x y z
N MET A 1 -10.71 -10.72 34.19
CA MET A 1 -10.80 -11.11 32.76
C MET A 1 -9.65 -12.07 32.50
N SER A 2 -9.94 -13.34 32.20
CA SER A 2 -8.90 -14.36 32.02
C SER A 2 -8.17 -14.12 30.70
N THR A 3 -6.84 -14.18 30.72
CA THR A 3 -5.94 -14.03 29.56
C THR A 3 -6.23 -15.05 28.45
N ASP A 4 -6.84 -16.17 28.80
CA ASP A 4 -7.21 -17.29 27.93
C ASP A 4 -8.25 -16.90 26.86
N ASP A 5 -9.17 -16.01 27.23
CA ASP A 5 -10.20 -15.46 26.34
C ASP A 5 -9.61 -14.49 25.31
N GLY A 6 -8.50 -13.83 25.66
CA GLY A 6 -7.75 -12.94 24.78
C GLY A 6 -6.90 -13.71 23.77
N ALA A 7 -6.22 -14.77 24.22
CA ALA A 7 -5.41 -15.62 23.36
C ALA A 7 -6.25 -16.33 22.30
N LYS A 8 -7.43 -16.84 22.69
CA LYS A 8 -8.36 -17.50 21.77
C LYS A 8 -8.91 -16.54 20.72
N ARG A 9 -9.34 -15.34 21.11
CA ARG A 9 -9.76 -14.29 20.16
C ARG A 9 -8.64 -13.88 19.22
N ALA A 10 -7.40 -13.75 19.72
CA ALA A 10 -6.25 -13.42 18.89
C ALA A 10 -5.93 -14.53 17.89
N GLN A 11 -6.04 -15.79 18.28
CA GLN A 11 -5.84 -16.94 17.41
C GLN A 11 -6.93 -17.05 16.34
N GLU A 12 -8.21 -16.88 16.70
CA GLU A 12 -9.33 -16.85 15.75
C GLU A 12 -9.19 -15.68 14.75
N MET A 13 -8.73 -14.52 15.22
CA MET A 13 -8.46 -13.38 14.35
C MET A 13 -7.27 -13.67 13.42
N ASN A 14 -6.20 -14.26 13.94
CA ASN A 14 -5.03 -14.62 13.14
C ASN A 14 -5.36 -15.66 12.05
N ASP A 15 -6.12 -16.70 12.40
CA ASP A 15 -6.55 -17.74 11.45
C ASP A 15 -7.48 -17.18 10.36
N ALA A 16 -8.39 -16.26 10.72
CA ALA A 16 -9.23 -15.56 9.76
C ALA A 16 -8.42 -14.65 8.82
N LEU A 17 -7.29 -14.13 9.31
CA LEU A 17 -6.41 -13.24 8.56
C LEU A 17 -5.39 -14.00 7.69
N LEU A 18 -4.98 -15.22 8.05
CA LEU A 18 -4.13 -16.09 7.21
C LEU A 18 -4.77 -16.39 5.84
N GLY A 19 -6.10 -16.43 5.77
CA GLY A 19 -6.84 -16.55 4.50
C GLY A 19 -6.95 -15.25 3.70
N VAL A 20 -6.34 -14.14 4.14
CA VAL A 20 -6.30 -12.87 3.39
C VAL A 20 -5.08 -12.88 2.46
N PRO A 21 -5.27 -12.85 1.13
CA PRO A 21 -4.15 -12.64 0.22
C PRO A 21 -3.44 -11.32 0.58
N GLY A 22 -2.13 -11.38 0.80
CA GLY A 22 -1.34 -10.22 1.25
C GLY A 22 -1.14 -10.08 2.77
N TYR A 23 -1.84 -10.85 3.61
CA TYR A 23 -1.60 -10.85 5.06
C TYR A 23 -0.56 -11.89 5.47
N ALA A 24 -0.64 -13.09 4.88
CA ALA A 24 0.29 -14.19 5.17
C ALA A 24 1.73 -13.94 4.66
N ASP A 25 1.91 -13.04 3.70
CA ASP A 25 3.21 -12.70 3.08
C ASP A 25 3.75 -11.30 3.49
N ASP A 26 3.19 -10.70 4.55
CA ASP A 26 3.57 -9.39 5.09
C ASP A 26 3.30 -8.17 4.17
N THR A 27 2.66 -8.37 3.01
CA THR A 27 2.42 -7.30 2.02
C THR A 27 1.53 -6.18 2.58
N MET A 28 0.45 -6.51 3.31
CA MET A 28 -0.44 -5.51 3.91
C MET A 28 0.26 -4.71 5.02
N PHE A 29 1.08 -5.37 5.84
CA PHE A 29 1.87 -4.70 6.87
C PHE A 29 2.94 -3.80 6.27
N PHE A 30 3.58 -4.21 5.17
CA PHE A 30 4.50 -3.37 4.43
C PHE A 30 3.81 -2.11 3.89
N VAL A 31 2.63 -2.24 3.27
CA VAL A 31 1.83 -1.10 2.79
C VAL A 31 1.49 -0.14 3.93
N ALA A 32 1.05 -0.66 5.08
CA ALA A 32 0.74 0.15 6.25
C ALA A 32 1.99 0.87 6.81
N ARG A 33 3.11 0.17 6.92
CA ARG A 33 4.38 0.71 7.45
C ARG A 33 4.95 1.78 6.53
N TYR A 34 4.97 1.53 5.22
CA TYR A 34 5.43 2.51 4.24
C TYR A 34 4.50 3.73 4.22
N GLY A 35 3.17 3.52 4.24
CA GLY A 35 2.19 4.61 4.32
C GLY A 35 2.38 5.50 5.55
N HIS A 36 2.61 4.89 6.72
CA HIS A 36 2.93 5.63 7.94
C HIS A 36 4.23 6.43 7.82
N LYS A 37 5.28 5.84 7.22
CA LYS A 37 6.56 6.49 6.99
C LYS A 37 6.43 7.71 6.07
N CYS A 38 5.67 7.59 4.98
CA CYS A 38 5.33 8.73 4.13
C CYS A 38 4.60 9.82 4.92
N GLN A 39 3.65 9.46 5.78
CA GLN A 39 2.88 10.41 6.57
C GLN A 39 3.74 11.15 7.62
N SER A 40 4.73 10.49 8.22
CA SER A 40 5.64 11.10 9.20
C SER A 40 6.73 11.96 8.57
N THR A 41 7.13 11.65 7.33
CA THR A 41 8.28 12.29 6.66
C THR A 41 7.85 13.44 5.75
N LEU A 42 6.73 13.29 5.03
CA LEU A 42 6.27 14.28 4.06
C LEU A 42 5.38 15.33 4.72
N ARG A 43 5.35 16.54 4.13
CA ARG A 43 4.30 17.50 4.45
C ARG A 43 2.95 16.92 4.02
N LYS A 44 1.88 17.29 4.70
CA LYS A 44 0.53 16.80 4.40
C LYS A 44 0.15 16.93 2.91
N ALA A 45 0.42 18.08 2.29
CA ALA A 45 0.11 18.31 0.88
C ALA A 45 0.88 17.38 -0.07
N ASP A 46 2.15 17.10 0.26
CA ASP A 46 3.01 16.20 -0.52
C ASP A 46 2.56 14.75 -0.34
N PHE A 47 2.24 14.34 0.90
CA PHE A 47 1.66 13.04 1.22
C PHE A 47 0.35 12.80 0.45
N ASP A 48 -0.59 13.74 0.53
CA ASP A 48 -1.88 13.64 -0.16
C ASP A 48 -1.68 13.52 -1.68
N THR A 49 -0.73 14.27 -2.24
CA THR A 49 -0.36 14.18 -3.66
C THR A 49 0.23 12.82 -4.02
N VAL A 50 1.11 12.25 -3.19
CA VAL A 50 1.69 10.91 -3.41
C VAL A 50 0.60 9.84 -3.40
N ILE A 51 -0.30 9.86 -2.41
CA ILE A 51 -1.39 8.87 -2.31
C ILE A 51 -2.37 8.98 -3.49
N GLN A 52 -2.78 10.20 -3.86
CA GLN A 52 -3.65 10.42 -5.01
C GLN A 52 -2.98 9.97 -6.31
N THR A 53 -1.72 10.35 -6.53
CA THR A 53 -0.97 10.00 -7.75
C THR A 53 -0.72 8.49 -7.84
N THR A 54 -0.48 7.81 -6.71
CA THR A 54 -0.35 6.34 -6.64
C THR A 54 -1.67 5.63 -6.99
N THR A 55 -2.80 6.21 -6.59
CA THR A 55 -4.13 5.69 -6.96
C THR A 55 -4.37 5.85 -8.47
N GLU A 56 -4.09 7.02 -9.03
CA GLU A 56 -4.15 7.25 -10.48
C GLU A 56 -3.21 6.34 -11.25
N LEU A 57 -1.99 6.10 -10.74
CA LEU A 57 -1.01 5.20 -11.33
C LEU A 57 -1.56 3.78 -11.42
N SER A 58 -2.19 3.30 -10.35
CA SER A 58 -2.81 1.97 -10.31
C SER A 58 -3.93 1.84 -11.35
N ILE A 59 -4.75 2.88 -11.52
CA ILE A 59 -5.82 2.92 -12.54
C ILE A 59 -5.23 3.01 -13.96
N ALA A 60 -4.15 3.78 -14.16
CA ALA A 60 -3.50 3.91 -15.45
C ALA A 60 -2.88 2.57 -15.89
N MET A 61 -2.26 1.84 -14.96
CA MET A 61 -1.69 0.50 -15.20
C MET A 61 -2.74 -0.56 -15.53
N SER A 62 -4.00 -0.40 -15.12
CA SER A 62 -5.07 -1.37 -15.44
C SER A 62 -5.67 -1.17 -16.83
N LYS A 63 -5.25 -0.13 -17.57
CA LYS A 63 -5.78 0.22 -18.90
C LYS A 63 -4.73 -0.09 -19.99
N PRO A 64 -5.13 -0.65 -21.14
CA PRO A 64 -4.20 -0.86 -22.25
C PRO A 64 -3.69 0.47 -22.82
N ASN A 65 -2.49 0.46 -23.40
CA ASN A 65 -1.86 1.60 -24.08
C ASN A 65 -1.61 2.88 -23.24
N ASN A 66 -1.58 2.76 -21.90
CA ASN A 66 -1.37 3.91 -20.99
C ASN A 66 0.08 4.08 -20.51
N GLN A 67 1.06 3.48 -21.19
CA GLN A 67 2.45 3.46 -20.71
C GLN A 67 3.02 4.87 -20.48
N THR A 68 2.72 5.83 -21.35
CA THR A 68 3.14 7.24 -21.19
C THR A 68 2.60 7.83 -19.89
N ARG A 69 1.29 7.66 -19.64
CA ARG A 69 0.63 8.16 -18.43
C ARG A 69 1.18 7.50 -17.16
N VAL A 70 1.48 6.20 -17.23
CA VAL A 70 2.13 5.46 -16.13
C VAL A 70 3.50 6.06 -15.81
N SER A 71 4.31 6.35 -16.82
CA SER A 71 5.62 6.98 -16.65
C SER A 71 5.53 8.39 -16.07
N GLU A 72 4.60 9.22 -16.55
CA GLU A 72 4.37 10.58 -16.03
C GLU A 72 3.97 10.57 -14.55
N LEU A 73 3.01 9.71 -14.18
CA LEU A 73 2.53 9.60 -12.80
C LEU A 73 3.62 9.09 -11.88
N ARG A 74 4.43 8.11 -12.34
CA ARG A 74 5.59 7.65 -11.58
C ARG A 74 6.61 8.78 -11.40
N ALA A 75 6.95 9.52 -12.45
CA ALA A 75 7.90 10.63 -12.38
C ALA A 75 7.44 11.69 -11.38
N LYS A 76 6.15 12.06 -11.40
CA LYS A 76 5.57 13.02 -10.44
C LYS A 76 5.73 12.58 -8.98
N VAL A 77 5.56 11.28 -8.69
CA VAL A 77 5.80 10.79 -7.33
C VAL A 77 7.30 10.82 -6.99
N MET A 78 8.16 10.42 -7.93
CA MET A 78 9.61 10.43 -7.70
C MET A 78 10.17 11.83 -7.47
N GLU A 79 9.61 12.87 -8.10
CA GLU A 79 9.99 14.27 -7.84
C GLU A 79 9.73 14.67 -6.38
N ILE A 80 8.62 14.22 -5.79
CA ILE A 80 8.28 14.47 -4.38
C ILE A 80 9.18 13.65 -3.44
N LEU A 81 9.50 12.41 -3.84
CA LEU A 81 10.28 11.48 -3.02
C LEU A 81 11.79 11.64 -3.18
N GLU A 82 12.28 12.39 -4.18
CA GLU A 82 13.70 12.59 -4.47
C GLU A 82 14.52 13.01 -3.23
N PRO A 83 14.05 13.94 -2.36
CA PRO A 83 14.80 14.32 -1.16
C PRO A 83 14.84 13.23 -0.08
N PHE A 84 14.04 12.16 -0.23
CA PHE A 84 13.81 11.12 0.75
C PHE A 84 14.19 9.75 0.17
N PRO A 85 15.50 9.43 0.08
CA PRO A 85 16.00 8.24 -0.63
C PRO A 85 15.39 6.93 -0.11
N GLU A 86 15.12 6.87 1.20
CA GLU A 86 14.48 5.73 1.85
C GLU A 86 13.01 5.51 1.45
N LEU A 87 12.30 6.56 1.01
CA LEU A 87 10.95 6.44 0.45
C LEU A 87 11.04 6.12 -1.03
N ALA A 88 11.88 6.83 -1.77
CA ALA A 88 12.11 6.63 -3.19
C ALA A 88 12.51 5.17 -3.54
N GLN A 89 13.38 4.57 -2.73
CA GLN A 89 13.85 3.19 -2.92
C GLN A 89 12.72 2.16 -2.83
N ASP A 90 11.82 2.33 -1.87
CA ASP A 90 10.76 1.35 -1.57
C ASP A 90 9.45 1.64 -2.33
N TYR A 91 9.37 2.76 -3.04
CA TYR A 91 8.14 3.23 -3.67
C TYR A 91 7.56 2.25 -4.69
N ASP A 92 8.37 1.71 -5.60
CA ASP A 92 7.86 0.79 -6.63
C ASP A 92 7.30 -0.51 -6.00
N ARG A 93 7.94 -0.99 -4.93
CA ARG A 93 7.44 -2.12 -4.12
C ARG A 93 6.12 -1.73 -3.44
N PHE A 94 6.03 -0.53 -2.88
CA PHE A 94 4.82 -0.02 -2.27
C PHE A 94 3.66 0.07 -3.28
N ALA A 95 3.88 0.67 -4.44
CA ALA A 95 2.85 0.80 -5.47
C ALA A 95 2.32 -0.56 -5.94
N ALA A 96 3.20 -1.54 -6.15
CA ALA A 96 2.81 -2.91 -6.49
C ALA A 96 2.03 -3.59 -5.36
N SER A 97 2.53 -3.47 -4.11
CA SER A 97 1.93 -4.06 -2.92
C SER A 97 0.57 -3.46 -2.59
N ALA A 98 0.42 -2.14 -2.73
CA ALA A 98 -0.83 -1.41 -2.52
C ALA A 98 -1.89 -1.83 -3.55
N ARG A 99 -1.50 -1.98 -4.82
CA ARG A 99 -2.40 -2.49 -5.87
C ARG A 99 -2.86 -3.92 -5.59
N SER A 100 -1.94 -4.81 -5.19
CA SER A 100 -2.26 -6.19 -4.81
C SER A 100 -3.21 -6.24 -3.60
N THR A 101 -2.93 -5.44 -2.59
CA THR A 101 -3.76 -5.31 -1.38
C THR A 101 -5.16 -4.80 -1.72
N ALA A 102 -5.27 -3.76 -2.55
CA ALA A 102 -6.55 -3.21 -3.00
C ALA A 102 -7.38 -4.24 -3.79
N ALA A 103 -6.73 -5.03 -4.67
CA ALA A 103 -7.39 -6.11 -5.39
C ALA A 103 -7.92 -7.19 -4.44
N SER A 104 -7.15 -7.54 -3.40
CA SER A 104 -7.51 -8.56 -2.41
C SER A 104 -8.68 -8.12 -1.51
N LEU A 105 -8.73 -6.85 -1.12
CA LEU A 105 -9.85 -6.27 -0.38
C LEU A 105 -11.10 -6.09 -1.26
N GLY A 106 -10.93 -5.75 -2.54
CA GLY A 106 -12.02 -5.66 -3.51
C GLY A 106 -12.65 -7.03 -3.84
N ALA A 107 -11.84 -8.09 -3.90
CA ALA A 107 -12.30 -9.46 -4.14
C ALA A 107 -13.17 -10.01 -3.00
N ARG A 108 -12.98 -9.55 -1.76
CA ARG A 108 -13.79 -9.95 -0.59
C ARG A 108 -15.15 -9.25 -0.49
N ARG A 109 -15.41 -8.20 -1.28
CA ARG A 109 -16.68 -7.46 -1.30
C ARG A 109 -17.69 -7.97 -2.32
N LYS A 110 -17.33 -8.98 -3.13
CA LYS A 110 -18.23 -9.71 -4.03
C LYS A 110 -18.57 -11.06 -3.44
#